data_AF-A0A366R256-F1
#
_entry.id   AF-A0A366R256-F1
#
_cell.length_a   1.000
_cell.length_b   1.000
_cell.length_c   1.000
_cell.angle_alpha   90.00
_cell.angle_beta   90.00
_cell.angle_gamma   90.00
#
_symmetry.space_group_name_H-M   'P 1'
#
loop_
_entity.id
_entity.type
_entity.pdbx_description
1 polymer ?
#
loop_
_entity_poly.entity_id
_entity_poly.type
_entity_poly.pdbx_seq_one_letter_code
_entity_poly.pdbx_strand_id
1 'polypeptide(L)'
;MTTSLQSFPAWFARGGTSNGLVIHRKDLPPESQWSQVLPSAMGSPDPYGRQLDGMGSGISSTSKVVILGPPSRDDVDVDFTFVQVGIQDGSLDMAGNCGNMSSLVGPAAWDSGLISSEDMDVETDQDGMQWATVRFLNTNTDKVMSSKFRVEGEPLLYTHKGDYTMDGVPGTGSKVIMSFLDPAGAKTGKALPTGNTVDTLRLSDGTTVKASLVDVGNPGVFISTESLGLADHLSLTPAQVESNPQLKEKLEEIRQAGASRMGLDPRIMSVPKIVLLFPSSGSSKVDIRCLALSMGQAHKAVPLTLALCLGAASQLKGTIASEIVGGKLKNTVTIGHPSGRVDIGTVIRDAQGYEMADPITSVPEPGHPYFPLDAVIPDYLPNTTGVFELIATFGAIVSAVIGLAVWQATRTRKPVRPIDQFAVGWFALCGFLHVAFEGYYLVYRHQLPSMSTLFAQLWKEYTLSDSRYLTHDIFTVSVETITCLAWGPLSLLTVFGILRDWHSRHVVQVIVCTAHVYGVALYYLTNWNESRVHGVAYSRPEALYFWVYYVGFNLPWAIVPLVLLRDSWSQVSKAFAALEEKKRG
;
A
#
# COMPACT_ATOMS: atom_id res chain seq x y z
N MET A 1 32.63 -45.88 -8.67
CA MET A 1 31.55 -45.28 -9.49
C MET A 1 31.65 -43.79 -9.28
N THR A 2 31.95 -43.04 -10.32
CA THR A 2 32.07 -41.58 -10.28
C THR A 2 30.67 -40.99 -10.04
N THR A 3 30.38 -40.58 -8.81
CA THR A 3 29.16 -39.86 -8.43
C THR A 3 29.23 -38.45 -8.98
N SER A 4 28.87 -38.27 -10.26
CA SER A 4 28.65 -36.94 -10.82
C SER A 4 27.45 -36.31 -10.12
N LEU A 5 27.55 -35.03 -9.75
CA LEU A 5 26.42 -34.26 -9.27
C LEU A 5 25.30 -34.32 -10.31
N GLN A 6 24.09 -34.72 -9.89
CA GLN A 6 22.90 -34.61 -10.72
C GLN A 6 22.52 -33.14 -10.83
N SER A 7 22.09 -32.70 -12.01
CA SER A 7 21.67 -31.32 -12.26
C SER A 7 20.42 -31.31 -13.12
N PHE A 8 19.57 -30.31 -12.90
CA PHE A 8 18.40 -30.00 -13.71
C PHE A 8 18.27 -28.48 -13.84
N PRO A 9 17.78 -27.96 -14.97
CA PRO A 9 17.43 -26.54 -15.10
C PRO A 9 16.36 -26.13 -14.09
N ALA A 10 16.56 -25.00 -13.44
CA ALA A 10 15.58 -24.42 -12.53
C ALA A 10 15.73 -22.90 -12.51
N TRP A 11 14.64 -22.21 -12.20
CA TRP A 11 14.65 -20.80 -11.85
C TRP A 11 14.46 -20.64 -10.36
N PHE A 12 15.17 -19.67 -9.77
CA PHE A 12 14.86 -19.22 -8.42
C PHE A 12 14.07 -17.93 -8.52
N ALA A 13 12.80 -17.97 -8.15
CA ALA A 13 11.88 -16.87 -8.40
C ALA A 13 11.03 -16.54 -7.17
N ARG A 14 10.62 -15.27 -7.08
CA ARG A 14 9.67 -14.77 -6.08
C ARG A 14 8.26 -14.84 -6.65
N GLY A 15 7.34 -15.43 -5.90
CA GLY A 15 5.90 -15.33 -6.11
C GLY A 15 5.26 -14.72 -4.87
N GLY A 16 4.60 -13.57 -5.00
CA GLY A 16 4.06 -12.82 -3.86
C GLY A 16 5.11 -12.58 -2.77
N THR A 17 4.79 -12.90 -1.51
CA THR A 17 5.71 -12.81 -0.35
C THR A 17 6.50 -14.10 -0.10
N SER A 18 6.68 -14.94 -1.11
CA SER A 18 7.43 -16.21 -1.03
C SER A 18 8.40 -16.35 -2.19
N ASN A 19 9.39 -17.23 -2.05
CA ASN A 19 10.28 -17.61 -3.15
C ASN A 19 10.57 -19.11 -3.11
N GLY A 20 11.11 -19.62 -4.21
CA GLY A 20 11.40 -21.04 -4.35
C GLY A 20 11.92 -21.36 -5.74
N LEU A 21 12.12 -22.65 -5.98
CA LEU A 21 12.52 -23.17 -7.28
C LEU A 21 11.31 -23.35 -8.19
N VAL A 22 11.44 -22.97 -9.46
CA VAL A 22 10.50 -23.24 -10.54
C VAL A 22 11.20 -24.17 -11.52
N ILE A 23 10.59 -25.31 -11.80
CA ILE A 23 11.20 -26.41 -12.55
C ILE A 23 10.19 -26.92 -13.59
N HIS A 24 10.64 -27.20 -14.81
CA HIS A 24 9.76 -27.87 -15.75
C HIS A 24 9.63 -29.35 -15.42
N ARG A 25 8.42 -29.89 -15.61
CA ARG A 25 8.14 -31.32 -15.40
C ARG A 25 9.04 -32.23 -16.23
N LYS A 26 9.44 -31.79 -17.45
CA LYS A 26 10.34 -32.53 -18.36
C LYS A 26 11.78 -32.67 -17.83
N ASP A 27 12.19 -31.79 -16.93
CA ASP A 27 13.55 -31.74 -16.38
C ASP A 27 13.67 -32.53 -15.06
N LEU A 28 12.56 -33.06 -14.55
CA LEU A 28 12.51 -33.87 -13.34
C LEU A 28 12.33 -35.36 -13.65
N PRO A 29 12.85 -36.25 -12.77
CA PRO A 29 12.52 -37.67 -12.84
C PRO A 29 11.01 -37.90 -12.62
N PRO A 30 10.52 -39.14 -12.80
CA PRO A 30 9.17 -39.51 -12.40
C PRO A 30 8.86 -39.07 -10.96
N GLU A 31 7.60 -38.69 -10.69
CA GLU A 31 7.16 -38.14 -9.41
C GLU A 31 7.53 -39.02 -8.21
N SER A 32 7.51 -40.34 -8.39
CA SER A 32 7.93 -41.32 -7.37
C SER A 32 9.39 -41.17 -6.91
N GLN A 33 10.22 -40.42 -7.63
CA GLN A 33 11.63 -40.16 -7.31
C GLN A 33 11.89 -38.72 -6.86
N TRP A 34 10.87 -37.85 -6.78
CA TRP A 34 11.05 -36.45 -6.36
C TRP A 34 11.66 -36.31 -4.96
N SER A 35 11.34 -37.23 -4.05
CA SER A 35 11.92 -37.27 -2.69
C SER A 35 13.44 -37.49 -2.66
N GLN A 36 14.03 -37.93 -3.78
CA GLN A 36 15.47 -38.13 -3.90
C GLN A 36 16.21 -36.89 -4.42
N VAL A 37 15.49 -35.91 -4.97
CA VAL A 37 16.09 -34.76 -5.68
C VAL A 37 15.66 -33.41 -5.11
N LEU A 38 14.37 -33.22 -4.83
CA LEU A 38 13.84 -31.92 -4.39
C LEU A 38 14.30 -31.52 -2.98
N PRO A 39 14.34 -32.42 -1.99
CA PRO A 39 14.85 -32.08 -0.66
C PRO A 39 16.29 -31.60 -0.71
N SER A 40 17.16 -32.34 -1.41
CA SER A 40 18.58 -31.99 -1.54
C SER A 40 18.77 -30.65 -2.27
N ALA A 41 18.01 -30.36 -3.32
CA ALA A 41 18.06 -29.07 -4.00
C ALA A 41 17.69 -27.89 -3.08
N MET A 42 16.80 -28.11 -2.13
CA MET A 42 16.40 -27.11 -1.14
C MET A 42 17.26 -27.12 0.13
N GLY A 43 18.24 -28.02 0.27
CA GLY A 43 19.11 -28.10 1.45
C GLY A 43 18.45 -28.82 2.63
N SER A 44 17.58 -29.80 2.35
CA SER A 44 16.88 -30.61 3.35
C SER A 44 17.15 -32.11 3.14
N PRO A 45 17.09 -32.93 4.22
CA PRO A 45 16.80 -32.57 5.61
C PRO A 45 17.91 -31.74 6.26
N ASP A 46 17.53 -30.74 7.06
CA ASP A 46 18.46 -29.96 7.89
C ASP A 46 17.96 -29.88 9.34
N PRO A 47 18.54 -30.67 10.27
CA PRO A 47 18.13 -30.65 11.68
C PRO A 47 18.42 -29.30 12.37
N TYR A 48 19.30 -28.47 11.81
CA TYR A 48 19.57 -27.11 12.31
C TYR A 48 18.58 -26.07 11.78
N GLY A 49 17.77 -26.43 10.78
CA GLY A 49 16.72 -25.59 10.22
C GLY A 49 17.21 -24.36 9.44
N ARG A 50 18.40 -24.42 8.85
CA ARG A 50 19.05 -23.30 8.14
C ARG A 50 19.03 -23.45 6.61
N GLN A 51 18.98 -24.68 6.10
CA GLN A 51 19.08 -25.05 4.69
C GLN A 51 20.34 -24.54 3.98
N LEU A 52 21.48 -24.54 4.68
CA LEU A 52 22.73 -23.97 4.15
C LEU A 52 23.29 -24.69 2.92
N ASP A 53 22.98 -25.97 2.74
CA ASP A 53 23.51 -26.82 1.65
C ASP A 53 22.49 -26.95 0.50
N GLY A 54 21.76 -25.87 0.22
CA GLY A 54 20.81 -25.80 -0.88
C GLY A 54 20.17 -24.42 -1.04
N MET A 55 19.09 -24.35 -1.79
CA MET A 55 18.45 -23.07 -2.17
C MET A 55 17.43 -22.55 -1.15
N GLY A 56 17.02 -23.37 -0.19
CA GLY A 56 16.12 -22.95 0.88
C GLY A 56 16.82 -22.02 1.88
N SER A 57 16.04 -21.30 2.70
CA SER A 57 16.59 -20.37 3.68
C SER A 57 16.14 -20.64 5.13
N GLY A 58 15.70 -21.87 5.43
CA GLY A 58 15.30 -22.28 6.78
C GLY A 58 13.95 -21.74 7.23
N ILE A 59 13.12 -21.24 6.31
CA ILE A 59 11.79 -20.70 6.61
C ILE A 59 10.78 -21.31 5.63
N SER A 60 9.57 -21.63 6.09
CA SER A 60 8.56 -22.27 5.24
C SER A 60 8.18 -21.46 3.99
N SER A 61 8.28 -20.12 4.04
CA SER A 61 8.02 -19.20 2.92
C SER A 61 9.10 -19.23 1.83
N THR A 62 10.25 -19.84 2.09
CA THR A 62 11.42 -19.91 1.20
C THR A 62 11.91 -21.34 0.96
N SER A 63 11.16 -22.35 1.43
CA SER A 63 11.40 -23.78 1.19
C SER A 63 10.30 -24.37 0.29
N LYS A 64 10.25 -23.89 -0.96
CA LYS A 64 9.14 -24.15 -1.90
C LYS A 64 9.64 -24.56 -3.26
N VAL A 65 8.89 -25.44 -3.92
CA VAL A 65 9.11 -25.81 -5.33
C VAL A 65 7.79 -25.68 -6.10
N VAL A 66 7.90 -25.18 -7.32
CA VAL A 66 6.86 -25.06 -8.34
C VAL A 66 7.27 -25.92 -9.52
N ILE A 67 6.39 -26.81 -9.95
CA ILE A 67 6.63 -27.67 -11.12
C ILE A 67 5.62 -27.29 -12.19
N LEU A 68 6.12 -26.97 -13.38
CA LEU A 68 5.30 -26.55 -14.52
C LEU A 68 5.33 -27.61 -15.61
N GLY A 69 4.16 -28.06 -16.06
CA GLY A 69 3.99 -29.07 -17.09
C GLY A 69 3.04 -28.62 -18.20
N PRO A 70 3.02 -29.32 -19.34
CA PRO A 70 2.00 -29.10 -20.36
C PRO A 70 0.60 -29.32 -19.77
N PRO A 71 -0.45 -28.69 -20.34
CA PRO A 71 -1.80 -28.82 -19.83
C PRO A 71 -2.29 -30.27 -19.90
N SER A 72 -2.94 -30.75 -18.84
CA SER A 72 -3.55 -32.09 -18.81
C SER A 72 -5.01 -32.12 -19.27
N ARG A 73 -5.62 -30.96 -19.56
CA ARG A 73 -7.00 -30.79 -20.03
C ARG A 73 -7.14 -29.54 -20.92
N ASP A 74 -8.15 -29.52 -21.77
CA ASP A 74 -8.26 -28.55 -22.87
C ASP A 74 -8.65 -27.11 -22.46
N ASP A 75 -9.12 -26.89 -21.22
CA ASP A 75 -9.57 -25.58 -20.72
C ASP A 75 -8.54 -24.83 -19.85
N VAL A 76 -7.29 -25.31 -19.85
CA VAL A 76 -6.14 -24.72 -19.18
C VAL A 76 -4.93 -24.69 -20.12
N ASP A 77 -4.03 -23.74 -19.89
CA ASP A 77 -2.84 -23.53 -20.73
C ASP A 77 -1.61 -24.24 -20.15
N VAL A 78 -1.59 -24.47 -18.84
CA VAL A 78 -0.45 -25.07 -18.13
C VAL A 78 -0.88 -25.84 -16.87
N ASP A 79 -0.19 -26.93 -16.59
CA ASP A 79 -0.31 -27.65 -15.32
C ASP A 79 0.72 -27.13 -14.31
N PHE A 80 0.29 -26.95 -13.08
CA PHE A 80 1.10 -26.46 -11.97
C PHE A 80 0.98 -27.39 -10.77
N THR A 81 2.13 -27.81 -10.23
CA THR A 81 2.22 -28.53 -8.95
C THR A 81 3.07 -27.72 -7.97
N PHE A 82 2.51 -27.46 -6.79
CA PHE A 82 3.21 -26.94 -5.63
C PHE A 82 3.75 -28.07 -4.76
N VAL A 83 4.98 -27.91 -4.29
CA VAL A 83 5.60 -28.79 -3.29
C VAL A 83 6.18 -27.93 -2.15
N GLN A 84 5.69 -28.14 -0.94
CA GLN A 84 6.32 -27.63 0.26
C GLN A 84 7.37 -28.63 0.72
N VAL A 85 8.63 -28.18 0.84
CA VAL A 85 9.72 -29.04 1.32
C VAL A 85 9.87 -28.84 2.83
N GLY A 86 9.76 -29.92 3.58
CA GLY A 86 9.98 -30.00 5.01
C GLY A 86 11.45 -29.70 5.33
N ILE A 87 11.67 -28.67 6.15
CA ILE A 87 13.03 -28.17 6.41
C ILE A 87 13.87 -29.21 7.16
N GLN A 88 13.31 -29.76 8.25
CA GLN A 88 14.03 -30.65 9.17
C GLN A 88 14.15 -32.09 8.68
N ASP A 89 13.11 -32.59 8.01
CA ASP A 89 12.96 -34.00 7.65
C ASP A 89 13.03 -34.26 6.14
N GLY A 90 13.01 -33.21 5.31
CA GLY A 90 13.01 -33.33 3.85
C GLY A 90 11.71 -33.89 3.29
N SER A 91 10.64 -33.97 4.09
CA SER A 91 9.35 -34.49 3.61
C SER A 91 8.78 -33.59 2.52
N LEU A 92 8.15 -34.20 1.51
CA LEU A 92 7.50 -33.47 0.43
C LEU A 92 6.00 -33.42 0.71
N ASP A 93 5.49 -32.22 0.92
CA ASP A 93 4.07 -31.99 1.11
C ASP A 93 3.45 -31.37 -0.14
N MET A 94 2.63 -32.18 -0.80
CA MET A 94 1.89 -31.85 -2.03
C MET A 94 0.38 -31.80 -1.77
N ALA A 95 -0.04 -31.74 -0.50
CA ALA A 95 -1.45 -31.85 -0.13
C ALA A 95 -2.26 -30.57 -0.43
N GLY A 96 -1.62 -29.43 -0.70
CA GLY A 96 -2.32 -28.16 -0.86
C GLY A 96 -1.68 -27.23 -1.90
N ASN A 97 -2.28 -26.05 -2.07
CA ASN A 97 -1.76 -24.99 -2.91
C ASN A 97 -0.93 -23.97 -2.11
N CYS A 98 -0.04 -23.24 -2.79
CA CYS A 98 0.55 -22.00 -2.30
C CYS A 98 0.16 -20.82 -3.20
N GLY A 99 -0.83 -20.03 -2.80
CA GLY A 99 -1.31 -18.89 -3.60
C GLY A 99 -0.23 -17.86 -3.93
N ASN A 100 0.74 -17.65 -3.03
CA ASN A 100 1.89 -16.79 -3.31
C ASN A 100 2.68 -17.31 -4.52
N MET A 101 3.01 -18.60 -4.55
CA MET A 101 3.73 -19.21 -5.66
C MET A 101 2.86 -19.36 -6.91
N SER A 102 1.53 -19.43 -6.78
CA SER A 102 0.65 -19.41 -7.96
C SER A 102 0.79 -18.10 -8.76
N SER A 103 1.18 -16.98 -8.13
CA SER A 103 1.34 -15.70 -8.83
C SER A 103 2.49 -15.65 -9.85
N LEU A 104 3.47 -16.56 -9.75
CA LEU A 104 4.54 -16.64 -10.75
C LEU A 104 4.25 -17.62 -11.88
N VAL A 105 3.18 -18.42 -11.80
CA VAL A 105 2.92 -19.54 -12.73
C VAL A 105 2.73 -19.03 -14.15
N GLY A 106 1.84 -18.08 -14.38
CA GLY A 106 1.62 -17.50 -15.72
C GLY A 106 2.87 -16.83 -16.29
N PRO A 107 3.50 -15.86 -15.57
CA PRO A 107 4.75 -15.25 -16.02
C PRO A 107 5.85 -16.27 -16.35
N ALA A 108 6.01 -17.30 -15.49
CA ALA A 108 7.02 -18.33 -15.69
C ALA A 108 6.69 -19.24 -16.89
N ALA A 109 5.43 -19.66 -17.06
CA ALA A 109 5.00 -20.48 -18.18
C ALA A 109 5.14 -19.73 -19.52
N TRP A 110 4.90 -18.41 -19.50
CA TRP A 110 5.09 -17.52 -20.64
C TRP A 110 6.57 -17.40 -21.03
N ASP A 111 7.42 -16.93 -20.11
CA ASP A 111 8.84 -16.66 -20.42
C ASP A 111 9.67 -17.93 -20.65
N SER A 112 9.17 -19.11 -20.23
CA SER A 112 9.83 -20.40 -20.49
C SER A 112 9.55 -20.95 -21.89
N GLY A 113 8.60 -20.36 -22.60
CA GLY A 113 8.06 -20.93 -23.83
C GLY A 113 7.28 -22.23 -23.60
N LEU A 114 6.76 -22.46 -22.39
CA LEU A 114 5.82 -23.55 -22.14
C LEU A 114 4.46 -23.26 -22.78
N ILE A 115 4.14 -21.97 -22.94
CA ILE A 115 3.03 -21.43 -23.69
C ILE A 115 3.60 -20.57 -24.83
N SER A 116 3.04 -20.71 -26.03
CA SER A 116 3.39 -19.83 -27.15
C SER A 116 2.65 -18.51 -27.02
N SER A 117 3.37 -17.39 -27.06
CA SER A 117 2.76 -16.05 -27.02
C SER A 117 1.90 -15.74 -28.26
N GLU A 118 2.14 -16.44 -29.38
CA GLU A 118 1.36 -16.31 -30.61
C GLU A 118 -0.04 -16.96 -30.50
N ASP A 119 -0.18 -17.93 -29.60
CA ASP A 119 -1.43 -18.69 -29.41
C ASP A 119 -2.32 -18.06 -28.32
N MET A 120 -1.92 -16.92 -27.77
CA MET A 120 -2.57 -16.30 -26.61
C MET A 120 -3.12 -14.92 -26.92
N ASP A 121 -4.35 -14.68 -26.44
CA ASP A 121 -4.96 -13.36 -26.51
C ASP A 121 -4.24 -12.39 -25.57
N VAL A 122 -3.73 -11.30 -26.14
CA VAL A 122 -3.10 -10.19 -25.41
C VAL A 122 -3.99 -8.97 -25.51
N GLU A 123 -4.46 -8.50 -24.35
CA GLU A 123 -5.30 -7.31 -24.26
C GLU A 123 -4.41 -6.07 -24.12
N THR A 124 -4.80 -4.97 -24.76
CA THR A 124 -4.16 -3.66 -24.54
C THR A 124 -5.11 -2.78 -23.73
N ASP A 125 -4.65 -2.24 -22.61
CA ASP A 125 -5.47 -1.35 -21.78
C ASP A 125 -5.49 0.10 -22.32
N GLN A 126 -6.22 0.98 -21.64
CA GLN A 126 -6.39 2.38 -22.04
C GLN A 126 -5.08 3.18 -22.03
N ASP A 127 -4.09 2.74 -21.26
CA ASP A 127 -2.77 3.35 -21.14
C ASP A 127 -1.76 2.76 -22.15
N GLY A 128 -2.23 1.87 -23.04
CA GLY A 128 -1.41 1.22 -24.06
C GLY A 128 -0.57 0.05 -23.54
N MET A 129 -0.81 -0.41 -22.31
CA MET A 129 -0.07 -1.53 -21.73
C MET A 129 -0.69 -2.85 -22.17
N GLN A 130 0.17 -3.81 -22.52
CA GLN A 130 -0.25 -5.14 -22.97
C GLN A 130 -0.30 -6.12 -21.79
N TRP A 131 -1.36 -6.93 -21.75
CA TRP A 131 -1.64 -7.88 -20.68
C TRP A 131 -1.98 -9.26 -21.26
N ALA A 132 -1.24 -10.27 -20.82
CA ALA A 132 -1.55 -11.66 -21.11
C ALA A 132 -2.34 -12.27 -19.94
N THR A 133 -3.23 -13.22 -20.23
CA THR A 133 -3.92 -14.02 -19.22
C THR A 133 -3.61 -15.49 -19.45
N VAL A 134 -3.04 -16.15 -18.43
CA VAL A 134 -2.76 -17.59 -18.45
C VAL A 134 -3.66 -18.28 -17.44
N ARG A 135 -4.37 -19.31 -17.90
CA ARG A 135 -5.19 -20.24 -17.10
C ARG A 135 -4.37 -21.48 -16.79
N PHE A 136 -4.42 -21.95 -15.55
CA PHE A 136 -3.62 -23.08 -15.13
C PHE A 136 -4.35 -23.98 -14.14
N LEU A 137 -4.13 -25.28 -14.30
CA LEU A 137 -4.63 -26.29 -13.37
C LEU A 137 -3.62 -26.48 -12.25
N ASN A 138 -4.06 -26.29 -11.01
CA ASN A 138 -3.29 -26.76 -9.86
C ASN A 138 -3.57 -28.24 -9.61
N THR A 139 -2.60 -29.09 -9.95
CA THR A 139 -2.74 -30.54 -9.82
C THR A 139 -2.82 -30.99 -8.36
N ASN A 140 -2.38 -30.18 -7.39
CA ASN A 140 -2.55 -30.52 -5.98
C ASN A 140 -4.03 -30.49 -5.55
N THR A 141 -4.85 -29.62 -6.16
CA THR A 141 -6.23 -29.34 -5.70
C THR A 141 -7.29 -29.59 -6.76
N ASP A 142 -6.91 -29.92 -7.99
CA ASP A 142 -7.80 -30.01 -9.15
C ASP A 142 -8.64 -28.73 -9.36
N LYS A 143 -8.02 -27.57 -9.09
CA LYS A 143 -8.66 -26.25 -9.24
C LYS A 143 -7.97 -25.43 -10.30
N VAL A 144 -8.77 -24.75 -11.11
CA VAL A 144 -8.29 -23.85 -12.15
C VAL A 144 -8.14 -22.44 -11.58
N MET A 145 -7.01 -21.82 -11.88
CA MET A 145 -6.73 -20.43 -11.58
C MET A 145 -6.34 -19.72 -12.87
N SER A 146 -6.36 -18.39 -12.85
CA SER A 146 -5.74 -17.60 -13.90
C SER A 146 -4.90 -16.47 -13.31
N SER A 147 -3.84 -16.12 -14.02
CA SER A 147 -3.00 -14.97 -13.74
C SER A 147 -2.99 -14.04 -14.94
N LYS A 148 -3.37 -12.78 -14.73
CA LYS A 148 -3.24 -11.69 -15.70
C LYS A 148 -2.04 -10.84 -15.35
N PHE A 149 -1.09 -10.68 -16.26
CA PHE A 149 0.19 -10.00 -16.04
C PHE A 149 0.62 -9.21 -17.27
N ARG A 150 1.45 -8.19 -17.04
CA ARG A 150 1.94 -7.33 -18.12
C ARG A 150 3.00 -8.02 -18.95
N VAL A 151 2.93 -7.82 -20.25
CA VAL A 151 3.92 -8.27 -21.24
C VAL A 151 4.38 -7.09 -22.09
N GLU A 152 5.62 -7.11 -22.56
CA GLU A 152 6.19 -6.06 -23.41
C GLU A 152 7.28 -6.62 -24.34
N GLY A 153 7.56 -5.90 -25.44
CA GLY A 153 8.66 -6.21 -26.37
C GLY A 153 8.27 -7.08 -27.56
N GLU A 154 9.26 -7.36 -28.40
CA GLU A 154 9.15 -8.28 -29.55
C GLU A 154 10.35 -9.26 -29.51
N PRO A 155 10.15 -10.54 -29.12
CA PRO A 155 8.87 -11.16 -28.72
C PRO A 155 8.34 -10.60 -27.39
N LEU A 156 7.03 -10.74 -27.17
CA LEU A 156 6.37 -10.34 -25.92
C LEU A 156 6.90 -11.19 -24.76
N LEU A 157 7.47 -10.53 -23.75
CA LEU A 157 7.97 -11.16 -22.51
C LEU A 157 7.32 -10.51 -21.29
N TYR A 158 7.26 -11.24 -20.17
CA TYR A 158 6.77 -10.68 -18.91
C TYR A 158 7.60 -9.47 -18.47
N THR A 159 6.92 -8.37 -18.16
CA THR A 159 7.58 -7.21 -17.54
C THR A 159 7.40 -7.25 -16.04
N HIS A 160 8.52 -7.32 -15.31
CA HIS A 160 8.53 -7.27 -13.84
C HIS A 160 8.51 -5.84 -13.29
N LYS A 161 8.74 -4.83 -14.14
CA LYS A 161 8.79 -3.42 -13.73
C LYS A 161 7.38 -2.85 -13.63
N GLY A 162 7.16 -2.08 -12.58
CA GLY A 162 5.90 -1.39 -12.35
C GLY A 162 5.96 -0.60 -11.05
N ASP A 163 4.83 -0.02 -10.70
CA ASP A 163 4.60 0.84 -9.54
C ASP A 163 3.86 0.13 -8.40
N TYR A 164 3.46 -1.13 -8.59
CA TYR A 164 2.73 -1.89 -7.60
C TYR A 164 3.62 -2.21 -6.39
N THR A 165 3.16 -1.80 -5.21
CA THR A 165 3.77 -2.14 -3.93
C THR A 165 3.04 -3.32 -3.29
N MET A 166 3.79 -4.21 -2.64
CA MET A 166 3.23 -5.34 -1.90
C MET A 166 3.82 -5.35 -0.50
N ASP A 167 2.96 -5.32 0.50
CA ASP A 167 3.36 -5.34 1.90
C ASP A 167 4.16 -6.61 2.23
N GLY A 168 5.38 -6.42 2.73
CA GLY A 168 6.36 -7.50 2.96
C GLY A 168 7.36 -7.73 1.83
N VAL A 169 7.29 -6.98 0.72
CA VAL A 169 8.26 -7.00 -0.38
C VAL A 169 8.85 -5.60 -0.58
N PRO A 170 10.19 -5.42 -0.51
CA PRO A 170 10.81 -4.13 -0.77
C PRO A 170 10.68 -3.69 -2.23
N GLY A 171 10.44 -2.39 -2.45
CA GLY A 171 10.38 -1.78 -3.78
C GLY A 171 9.02 -1.90 -4.46
N THR A 172 9.01 -1.73 -5.78
CA THR A 172 7.83 -1.84 -6.64
C THR A 172 8.06 -2.88 -7.73
N GLY A 173 6.97 -3.40 -8.30
CA GLY A 173 7.00 -4.29 -9.45
C GLY A 173 5.74 -4.16 -10.28
N SER A 174 5.63 -4.96 -11.33
CA SER A 174 4.37 -5.08 -12.07
C SER A 174 3.34 -5.85 -11.23
N LYS A 175 2.08 -5.48 -11.41
CA LYS A 175 0.95 -6.18 -10.78
C LYS A 175 0.68 -7.49 -11.53
N VAL A 176 0.49 -8.56 -10.77
CA VAL A 176 -0.09 -9.83 -11.27
C VAL A 176 -1.45 -10.02 -10.63
N ILE A 177 -2.50 -10.05 -11.44
CA ILE A 177 -3.88 -10.21 -10.99
C ILE A 177 -4.20 -11.70 -10.98
N MET A 178 -4.50 -12.22 -9.79
CA MET A 178 -4.85 -13.62 -9.59
C MET A 178 -6.37 -13.80 -9.52
N SER A 179 -6.90 -14.76 -10.25
CA SER A 179 -8.30 -15.19 -10.15
C SER A 179 -8.38 -16.67 -9.85
N PHE A 180 -9.16 -17.03 -8.83
CA PHE A 180 -9.39 -18.42 -8.43
C PHE A 180 -10.80 -18.78 -8.88
N LEU A 181 -10.92 -19.69 -9.83
CA LEU A 181 -12.20 -20.04 -10.45
C LEU A 181 -12.82 -21.22 -9.70
N ASP A 182 -14.07 -21.06 -9.27
CA ASP A 182 -14.80 -22.00 -8.40
C ASP A 182 -13.94 -22.57 -7.23
N PRO A 183 -13.40 -21.69 -6.36
CA PRO A 183 -12.42 -22.10 -5.35
C PRO A 183 -13.03 -22.90 -4.19
N ALA A 184 -14.35 -23.04 -4.10
CA ALA A 184 -15.03 -23.72 -3.01
C ALA A 184 -14.70 -25.23 -2.98
N GLY A 185 -14.53 -25.77 -1.78
CA GLY A 185 -14.37 -27.20 -1.54
C GLY A 185 -13.08 -27.79 -2.12
N ALA A 186 -11.97 -27.04 -2.13
CA ALA A 186 -10.72 -27.47 -2.75
C ALA A 186 -10.14 -28.78 -2.18
N LYS A 187 -10.50 -29.16 -0.95
CA LYS A 187 -10.07 -30.42 -0.31
C LYS A 187 -11.22 -31.25 0.23
N THR A 188 -12.34 -30.61 0.53
CA THR A 188 -13.48 -31.22 1.23
C THR A 188 -14.73 -31.30 0.35
N GLY A 189 -14.70 -30.73 -0.86
CA GLY A 189 -15.83 -30.67 -1.78
C GLY A 189 -16.92 -29.65 -1.43
N LYS A 190 -16.82 -28.93 -0.29
CA LYS A 190 -17.79 -27.91 0.13
C LYS A 190 -17.10 -26.69 0.74
N ALA A 191 -17.67 -25.50 0.54
CA ALA A 191 -17.18 -24.28 1.20
C ALA A 191 -17.26 -24.36 2.74
N LEU A 192 -18.32 -24.98 3.26
CA LEU A 192 -18.52 -25.28 4.69
C LEU A 192 -18.54 -26.81 4.86
N PRO A 193 -17.41 -27.46 5.20
CA PRO A 193 -17.31 -28.93 5.21
C PRO A 193 -18.25 -29.60 6.21
N THR A 194 -18.50 -28.96 7.35
CA THR A 194 -19.43 -29.42 8.40
C THR A 194 -20.88 -29.06 8.12
N GLY A 195 -21.14 -28.18 7.15
CA GLY A 195 -22.44 -27.55 6.93
C GLY A 195 -22.78 -26.42 7.92
N ASN A 196 -21.97 -26.21 8.96
CA ASN A 196 -22.17 -25.15 9.93
C ASN A 196 -21.29 -23.93 9.58
N THR A 197 -21.77 -22.72 9.87
CA THR A 197 -20.94 -21.50 9.75
C THR A 197 -19.99 -21.33 10.93
N VAL A 198 -20.35 -21.88 12.10
CA VAL A 198 -19.54 -21.96 13.31
C VAL A 198 -19.74 -23.33 13.96
N ASP A 199 -18.63 -24.00 14.26
CA ASP A 199 -18.57 -25.24 15.03
C ASP A 199 -17.98 -24.99 16.42
N THR A 200 -18.37 -25.83 17.38
CA THR A 200 -17.73 -25.90 18.70
C THR A 200 -16.74 -27.06 18.70
N LEU A 201 -15.45 -26.74 18.76
CA LEU A 201 -14.35 -27.68 18.88
C LEU A 201 -14.09 -27.97 20.36
N ARG A 202 -13.97 -29.25 20.73
CA ARG A 202 -13.65 -29.69 22.10
C ARG A 202 -12.19 -30.11 22.16
N LEU A 203 -11.47 -29.58 23.15
CA LEU A 203 -10.06 -29.87 23.39
C LEU A 203 -9.89 -30.96 24.46
N SER A 204 -8.69 -31.53 24.55
CA SER A 204 -8.32 -32.62 25.47
C SER A 204 -8.38 -32.21 26.93
N ASP A 205 -8.12 -30.94 27.24
CA ASP A 205 -8.26 -30.35 28.57
C ASP A 205 -9.72 -30.14 29.00
N GLY A 206 -10.68 -30.48 28.14
CA GLY A 206 -12.12 -30.35 28.38
C GLY A 206 -12.69 -28.98 28.02
N THR A 207 -11.86 -28.01 27.62
CA THR A 207 -12.31 -26.70 27.15
C THR A 207 -12.90 -26.77 25.74
N THR A 208 -13.58 -25.70 25.33
CA THR A 208 -14.17 -25.60 23.98
C THR A 208 -13.82 -24.29 23.32
N VAL A 209 -13.67 -24.32 22.00
CA VAL A 209 -13.33 -23.17 21.16
C VAL A 209 -14.32 -23.11 20.00
N LYS A 210 -14.91 -21.94 19.75
CA LYS A 210 -15.71 -21.70 18.54
C LYS A 210 -14.80 -21.49 17.35
N ALA A 211 -15.08 -22.15 16.24
CA ALA A 211 -14.32 -22.01 15.00
C ALA A 211 -15.24 -22.00 13.78
N SER A 212 -14.93 -21.17 12.79
CA SER A 212 -15.48 -21.32 11.44
C SER A 212 -14.53 -22.22 10.63
N LEU A 213 -15.05 -23.32 10.11
CA LEU A 213 -14.31 -24.27 9.30
C LEU A 213 -14.68 -24.05 7.84
N VAL A 214 -13.78 -23.43 7.06
CA VAL A 214 -14.07 -22.99 5.68
C VAL A 214 -13.04 -23.55 4.72
N ASP A 215 -13.48 -24.03 3.57
CA ASP A 215 -12.61 -24.53 2.50
C ASP A 215 -12.90 -23.79 1.19
N VAL A 216 -12.18 -22.69 0.98
CA VAL A 216 -12.18 -21.92 -0.26
C VAL A 216 -10.72 -21.65 -0.67
N GLY A 217 -10.27 -22.28 -1.74
CA GLY A 217 -8.88 -22.27 -2.19
C GLY A 217 -7.95 -23.14 -1.32
N ASN A 218 -8.02 -23.01 0.00
CA ASN A 218 -7.36 -23.92 0.95
C ASN A 218 -8.14 -23.97 2.29
N PRO A 219 -8.32 -25.14 2.91
CA PRO A 219 -8.96 -25.27 4.21
C PRO A 219 -8.35 -24.41 5.32
N GLY A 220 -9.21 -23.67 6.02
CA GLY A 220 -8.88 -22.81 7.16
C GLY A 220 -9.75 -23.07 8.39
N VAL A 221 -9.10 -23.12 9.55
CA VAL A 221 -9.73 -23.11 10.89
C VAL A 221 -9.62 -21.69 11.41
N PHE A 222 -10.73 -20.94 11.39
CA PHE A 222 -10.79 -19.54 11.80
C PHE A 222 -11.33 -19.42 13.22
N ILE A 223 -10.57 -18.82 14.13
CA ILE A 223 -10.97 -18.59 15.52
C ILE A 223 -10.79 -17.12 15.91
N SER A 224 -11.62 -16.60 16.82
CA SER A 224 -11.40 -15.29 17.43
C SER A 224 -10.28 -15.37 18.48
N THR A 225 -9.41 -14.36 18.57
CA THR A 225 -8.39 -14.29 19.61
C THR A 225 -8.97 -14.24 21.03
N GLU A 226 -10.21 -13.76 21.19
CA GLU A 226 -10.93 -13.81 22.48
C GLU A 226 -11.15 -15.23 22.98
N SER A 227 -11.29 -16.20 22.07
CA SER A 227 -11.52 -17.61 22.42
C SER A 227 -10.28 -18.29 23.01
N LEU A 228 -9.12 -17.62 23.02
CA LEU A 228 -7.88 -18.17 23.57
C LEU A 228 -7.78 -18.03 25.09
N GLY A 229 -8.53 -17.09 25.70
CA GLY A 229 -8.47 -16.82 27.14
C GLY A 229 -7.19 -16.11 27.59
N LEU A 230 -6.51 -15.41 26.68
CA LEU A 230 -5.29 -14.64 26.97
C LEU A 230 -5.63 -13.18 27.26
N ALA A 231 -5.04 -12.58 28.29
CA ALA A 231 -5.29 -11.17 28.64
C ALA A 231 -4.89 -10.22 27.49
N ASP A 232 -3.74 -10.47 26.85
CA ASP A 232 -3.16 -9.62 25.82
C ASP A 232 -3.52 -10.07 24.38
N HIS A 233 -4.62 -10.79 24.21
CA HIS A 233 -4.99 -11.44 22.94
C HIS A 233 -5.08 -10.50 21.73
N LEU A 234 -5.35 -9.20 21.94
CA LEU A 234 -5.41 -8.19 20.88
C LEU A 234 -4.04 -7.73 20.37
N SER A 235 -2.98 -7.97 21.15
CA SER A 235 -1.62 -7.52 20.85
C SER A 235 -0.74 -8.60 20.23
N LEU A 236 -1.25 -9.84 20.06
CA LEU A 236 -0.47 -10.97 19.55
C LEU A 236 0.26 -10.65 18.24
N THR A 237 1.57 -10.89 18.25
CA THR A 237 2.50 -10.78 17.12
C THR A 237 3.12 -12.15 16.80
N PRO A 238 3.70 -12.34 15.60
CA PRO A 238 4.41 -13.57 15.29
C PRO A 238 5.51 -13.91 16.31
N ALA A 239 6.26 -12.92 16.79
CA ALA A 239 7.31 -13.12 17.77
C ALA A 239 6.77 -13.64 19.12
N GLN A 240 5.65 -13.09 19.59
CA GLN A 240 5.02 -13.55 20.84
C GLN A 240 4.47 -14.97 20.73
N VAL A 241 3.88 -15.33 19.58
CA VAL A 241 3.42 -16.70 19.32
C VAL A 241 4.60 -17.66 19.27
N GLU A 242 5.68 -17.31 18.55
CA GLU A 242 6.88 -18.15 18.47
C GLU A 242 7.56 -18.36 19.82
N SER A 243 7.56 -17.35 20.69
CA SER A 243 8.15 -17.44 22.03
C SER A 243 7.29 -18.18 23.07
N ASN A 244 6.07 -18.63 22.71
CA ASN A 244 5.11 -19.21 23.64
C ASN A 244 4.76 -20.67 23.25
N PRO A 245 5.51 -21.67 23.74
CA PRO A 245 5.29 -23.08 23.43
C PRO A 245 3.88 -23.58 23.78
N GLN A 246 3.33 -23.16 24.92
CA GLN A 246 2.01 -23.58 25.40
C GLN A 246 0.90 -23.08 24.47
N LEU A 247 1.01 -21.84 23.99
CA LEU A 247 0.08 -21.30 23.00
C LEU A 247 0.19 -22.08 21.69
N LYS A 248 1.41 -22.38 21.22
CA LYS A 248 1.61 -23.15 19.98
C LYS A 248 0.99 -24.54 20.05
N GLU A 249 1.17 -25.23 21.17
CA GLU A 249 0.56 -26.55 21.42
C GLU A 249 -0.97 -26.47 21.38
N LYS A 250 -1.56 -25.49 22.07
CA LYS A 250 -3.02 -25.26 22.05
C LYS A 250 -3.54 -24.94 20.65
N LEU A 251 -2.82 -24.11 19.88
CA LEU A 251 -3.22 -23.77 18.50
C LEU A 251 -3.14 -24.98 17.57
N GLU A 252 -2.13 -25.83 17.73
CA GLU A 252 -2.02 -27.07 16.99
C GLU A 252 -3.15 -28.05 17.34
N GLU A 253 -3.51 -28.16 18.61
CA GLU A 253 -4.65 -28.98 19.05
C GLU A 253 -5.98 -28.48 18.44
N ILE A 254 -6.22 -27.17 18.45
CA ILE A 254 -7.39 -26.57 17.80
C ILE A 254 -7.40 -26.88 16.30
N ARG A 255 -6.24 -26.76 15.63
CA ARG A 255 -6.10 -27.08 14.21
C ARG A 255 -6.43 -28.54 13.93
N GLN A 256 -5.91 -29.48 14.73
CA GLN A 256 -6.18 -30.92 14.61
C GLN A 256 -7.65 -31.27 14.84
N ALA A 257 -8.29 -30.64 15.83
CA ALA A 257 -9.72 -30.79 16.08
C ALA A 257 -10.54 -30.28 14.88
N GLY A 258 -10.17 -29.12 14.32
CA GLY A 258 -10.78 -28.58 13.11
C GLY A 258 -10.59 -29.49 11.90
N ALA A 259 -9.37 -30.00 11.67
CA ALA A 259 -9.05 -30.95 10.59
C ALA A 259 -9.95 -32.19 10.67
N SER A 260 -10.05 -32.78 11.86
CA SER A 260 -10.88 -33.96 12.10
C SER A 260 -12.36 -33.68 11.80
N ARG A 261 -12.88 -32.50 12.20
CA ARG A 261 -14.26 -32.08 11.89
C ARG A 261 -14.50 -31.84 10.41
N MET A 262 -13.49 -31.39 9.66
CA MET A 262 -13.55 -31.21 8.21
C MET A 262 -13.42 -32.53 7.44
N GLY A 263 -13.18 -33.66 8.11
CA GLY A 263 -12.91 -34.95 7.46
C GLY A 263 -11.50 -35.05 6.87
N LEU A 264 -10.58 -34.20 7.30
CA LEU A 264 -9.17 -34.17 6.87
C LEU A 264 -8.29 -34.94 7.86
N ASP A 265 -7.12 -35.39 7.42
CA ASP A 265 -6.15 -36.06 8.30
C ASP A 265 -5.51 -35.02 9.25
N PRO A 266 -5.73 -35.12 10.57
CA PRO A 266 -5.19 -34.17 11.53
C PRO A 266 -3.66 -34.19 11.61
N ARG A 267 -2.97 -35.22 11.09
CA ARG A 267 -1.51 -35.30 11.11
C ARG A 267 -0.85 -34.42 10.04
N ILE A 268 -1.59 -34.02 9.00
CA ILE A 268 -1.09 -33.14 7.94
C ILE A 268 -1.11 -31.70 8.46
N MET A 269 0.07 -31.08 8.58
CA MET A 269 0.22 -29.74 9.16
C MET A 269 0.01 -28.60 8.17
N SER A 270 0.07 -28.86 6.87
CA SER A 270 -0.12 -27.85 5.82
C SER A 270 -1.58 -27.50 5.58
N VAL A 271 -2.50 -28.42 5.90
CA VAL A 271 -3.94 -28.32 5.64
C VAL A 271 -4.73 -29.05 6.75
N PRO A 272 -5.75 -28.43 7.37
CA PRO A 272 -6.08 -27.02 7.28
C PRO A 272 -5.06 -26.15 8.02
N LYS A 273 -4.99 -24.87 7.67
CA LYS A 273 -4.23 -23.87 8.44
C LYS A 273 -5.11 -23.27 9.52
N ILE A 274 -4.53 -22.86 10.64
CA ILE A 274 -5.25 -22.12 11.68
C ILE A 274 -4.99 -20.62 11.55
N VAL A 275 -6.06 -19.83 11.71
CA VAL A 275 -6.02 -18.36 11.60
C VAL A 275 -6.69 -17.75 12.81
N LEU A 276 -5.94 -16.87 13.48
CA LEU A 276 -6.42 -16.03 14.56
C LEU A 276 -7.01 -14.76 13.98
N LEU A 277 -8.28 -14.49 14.29
CA LEU A 277 -9.00 -13.29 13.89
C LEU A 277 -9.11 -12.36 15.07
N PHE A 278 -8.75 -11.10 14.87
CA PHE A 278 -8.81 -10.08 15.90
C PHE A 278 -10.20 -9.42 15.86
N PRO A 279 -10.93 -9.35 16.99
CA PRO A 279 -12.27 -8.76 17.05
C PRO A 279 -12.32 -7.28 16.63
N SER A 280 -11.20 -6.57 16.77
CA SER A 280 -11.02 -5.22 16.24
C SER A 280 -9.91 -5.26 15.20
N SER A 281 -10.17 -4.64 14.05
CA SER A 281 -9.16 -4.44 13.02
C SER A 281 -8.04 -3.50 13.46
N GLY A 282 -8.27 -2.69 14.52
CA GLY A 282 -7.33 -1.71 15.04
C GLY A 282 -7.06 -0.52 14.10
N SER A 283 -7.75 -0.46 12.96
CA SER A 283 -7.56 0.53 11.90
C SER A 283 -8.79 0.59 11.02
N SER A 284 -9.26 1.79 10.64
CA SER A 284 -10.35 1.97 9.67
C SER A 284 -10.00 1.48 8.26
N LYS A 285 -8.70 1.29 7.97
CA LYS A 285 -8.17 0.82 6.68
C LYS A 285 -8.12 -0.70 6.54
N VAL A 286 -8.49 -1.44 7.59
CA VAL A 286 -8.48 -2.90 7.62
C VAL A 286 -9.88 -3.33 8.04
N ASP A 287 -10.49 -4.22 7.26
CA ASP A 287 -11.79 -4.79 7.58
C ASP A 287 -11.66 -5.89 8.63
N ILE A 288 -10.66 -6.74 8.48
CA ILE A 288 -10.38 -7.83 9.39
C ILE A 288 -8.88 -8.02 9.57
N ARG A 289 -8.41 -8.04 10.81
CA ARG A 289 -7.02 -8.32 11.13
C ARG A 289 -6.86 -9.80 11.46
N CYS A 290 -5.77 -10.41 11.00
CA CYS A 290 -5.48 -11.82 11.21
C CYS A 290 -4.01 -12.11 11.53
N LEU A 291 -3.77 -13.27 12.14
CA LEU A 291 -2.45 -13.90 12.27
C LEU A 291 -2.61 -15.39 11.95
N ALA A 292 -1.93 -15.85 10.90
CA ALA A 292 -1.99 -17.23 10.45
C ALA A 292 -0.82 -18.05 10.96
N LEU A 293 -1.04 -19.35 11.20
CA LEU A 293 0.03 -20.31 11.41
C LEU A 293 0.12 -21.27 10.22
N SER A 294 1.35 -21.66 9.88
CA SER A 294 1.66 -22.62 8.83
C SER A 294 2.80 -23.51 9.28
N MET A 295 2.63 -24.84 9.19
CA MET A 295 3.65 -25.80 9.64
C MET A 295 4.10 -25.55 11.08
N GLY A 296 3.16 -25.18 11.97
CA GLY A 296 3.45 -24.86 13.37
C GLY A 296 4.21 -23.54 13.60
N GLN A 297 4.41 -22.73 12.56
CA GLN A 297 5.10 -21.44 12.63
C GLN A 297 4.13 -20.28 12.36
N ALA A 298 4.22 -19.20 13.15
CA ALA A 298 3.51 -17.96 12.93
C ALA A 298 4.00 -17.30 11.64
N HIS A 299 3.07 -17.10 10.72
CA HIS A 299 3.38 -16.51 9.43
C HIS A 299 3.61 -15.00 9.57
N LYS A 300 4.68 -14.48 8.96
CA LYS A 300 5.05 -13.05 9.04
C LYS A 300 4.12 -12.14 8.21
N ALA A 301 3.38 -12.71 7.27
CA ALA A 301 2.29 -12.06 6.52
C ALA A 301 1.02 -12.93 6.58
N VAL A 302 0.27 -13.08 5.49
CA VAL A 302 -0.77 -14.12 5.34
C VAL A 302 -0.54 -14.90 4.03
N PRO A 303 -0.68 -16.24 4.01
CA PRO A 303 -0.66 -16.98 2.74
C PRO A 303 -1.84 -16.56 1.86
N LEU A 304 -1.61 -16.25 0.57
CA LEU A 304 -2.66 -15.72 -0.31
C LEU A 304 -3.89 -16.64 -0.43
N THR A 305 -3.72 -17.96 -0.48
CA THR A 305 -4.85 -18.91 -0.48
C THR A 305 -5.69 -18.84 0.79
N LEU A 306 -5.06 -18.52 1.91
CA LEU A 306 -5.75 -18.37 3.19
C LEU A 306 -6.39 -16.98 3.33
N ALA A 307 -5.78 -15.95 2.73
CA ALA A 307 -6.39 -14.63 2.60
C ALA A 307 -7.66 -14.71 1.72
N LEU A 308 -7.60 -15.42 0.59
CA LEU A 308 -8.77 -15.73 -0.23
C LEU A 308 -9.85 -16.45 0.59
N CYS A 309 -9.48 -17.49 1.31
CA CYS A 309 -10.40 -18.25 2.17
C CYS A 309 -11.04 -17.37 3.24
N LEU A 310 -10.27 -16.48 3.87
CA LEU A 310 -10.76 -15.50 4.85
C LEU A 310 -11.69 -14.45 4.21
N GLY A 311 -11.34 -13.95 3.03
CA GLY A 311 -12.19 -13.05 2.25
C GLY A 311 -13.54 -13.70 1.97
N ALA A 312 -13.55 -14.92 1.45
CA ALA A 312 -14.78 -15.68 1.24
C ALA A 312 -15.53 -15.94 2.56
N ALA A 313 -14.84 -16.37 3.62
CA ALA A 313 -15.44 -16.60 4.93
C ALA A 313 -16.15 -15.34 5.46
N SER A 314 -15.57 -14.15 5.29
CA SER A 314 -16.16 -12.88 5.73
C SER A 314 -17.47 -12.55 5.01
N GLN A 315 -17.67 -13.09 3.80
CA GLN A 315 -18.87 -12.90 3.00
C GLN A 315 -19.93 -14.00 3.26
N LEU A 316 -19.56 -15.11 3.91
CA LEU A 316 -20.49 -16.16 4.33
C LEU A 316 -21.18 -15.76 5.65
N LYS A 317 -22.45 -15.38 5.55
CA LYS A 317 -23.24 -14.90 6.70
C LYS A 317 -23.20 -15.88 7.87
N GLY A 318 -22.84 -15.37 9.05
CA GLY A 318 -22.84 -16.14 10.30
C GLY A 318 -21.54 -16.90 10.58
N THR A 319 -20.49 -16.73 9.78
CA THR A 319 -19.14 -17.13 10.18
C THR A 319 -18.54 -16.11 11.15
N ILE A 320 -17.51 -16.50 11.92
CA ILE A 320 -16.78 -15.59 12.81
C ILE A 320 -16.22 -14.40 12.03
N ALA A 321 -15.67 -14.64 10.84
CA ALA A 321 -15.13 -13.59 9.99
C ALA A 321 -16.23 -12.61 9.54
N SER A 322 -17.42 -13.11 9.18
CA SER A 322 -18.56 -12.29 8.77
C SER A 322 -19.07 -11.42 9.92
N GLU A 323 -19.12 -11.96 11.14
CA GLU A 323 -19.48 -11.20 12.33
C GLU A 323 -18.49 -10.06 12.62
N ILE A 324 -17.18 -10.33 12.53
CA ILE A 324 -16.14 -9.32 12.77
C ILE A 324 -16.22 -8.15 11.77
N VAL A 325 -16.49 -8.42 10.49
CA VAL A 325 -16.64 -7.37 9.46
C VAL A 325 -18.01 -6.68 9.48
N GLY A 326 -18.87 -7.00 10.46
CA GLY A 326 -20.18 -6.38 10.64
C GLY A 326 -21.30 -6.92 9.74
N GLY A 327 -21.13 -8.12 9.17
CA GLY A 327 -22.16 -8.87 8.43
C GLY A 327 -22.61 -8.23 7.11
N LYS A 328 -21.89 -7.23 6.60
CA LYS A 328 -22.18 -6.56 5.33
C LYS A 328 -21.39 -7.22 4.21
N LEU A 329 -22.07 -7.49 3.09
CA LEU A 329 -21.39 -7.91 1.87
C LEU A 329 -20.52 -6.77 1.34
N LYS A 330 -19.31 -7.11 0.91
CA LYS A 330 -18.35 -6.18 0.31
C LYS A 330 -17.74 -6.80 -0.93
N ASN A 331 -17.57 -5.99 -1.97
CA ASN A 331 -16.88 -6.41 -3.20
C ASN A 331 -15.40 -6.71 -2.95
N THR A 332 -14.79 -6.01 -1.99
CA THR A 332 -13.40 -6.19 -1.58
C THR A 332 -13.31 -6.13 -0.07
N VAL A 333 -12.52 -7.05 0.50
CA VAL A 333 -12.24 -7.13 1.93
C VAL A 333 -10.75 -6.90 2.14
N THR A 334 -10.39 -5.88 2.91
CA THR A 334 -9.00 -5.58 3.24
C THR A 334 -8.60 -6.34 4.50
N ILE A 335 -7.70 -7.32 4.34
CA ILE A 335 -7.19 -8.16 5.42
C ILE A 335 -5.88 -7.59 5.92
N GLY A 336 -5.83 -7.22 7.20
CA GLY A 336 -4.60 -6.84 7.89
C GLY A 336 -3.85 -8.07 8.39
N HIS A 337 -2.57 -8.15 8.11
CA HIS A 337 -1.66 -9.23 8.54
C HIS A 337 -0.36 -8.63 9.10
N PRO A 338 0.55 -9.41 9.72
CA PRO A 338 1.66 -8.81 10.48
C PRO A 338 2.63 -7.95 9.65
N SER A 339 2.75 -8.20 8.35
CA SER A 339 3.55 -7.37 7.42
C SER A 339 2.80 -6.20 6.75
N GLY A 340 1.50 -6.00 6.99
CA GLY A 340 0.70 -4.96 6.32
C GLY A 340 -0.73 -5.42 5.98
N ARG A 341 -1.19 -5.20 4.74
CA ARG A 341 -2.54 -5.52 4.28
C ARG A 341 -2.56 -6.19 2.90
N VAL A 342 -3.63 -6.92 2.64
CA VAL A 342 -3.95 -7.49 1.33
C VAL A 342 -5.43 -7.32 1.03
N ASP A 343 -5.75 -6.87 -0.18
CA ASP A 343 -7.12 -6.70 -0.65
C ASP A 343 -7.59 -7.96 -1.38
N ILE A 344 -8.74 -8.49 -0.96
CA ILE A 344 -9.34 -9.69 -1.55
C ILE A 344 -10.71 -9.34 -2.14
N GLY A 345 -10.81 -9.43 -3.46
CA GLY A 345 -12.09 -9.38 -4.17
C GLY A 345 -12.80 -10.73 -4.10
N THR A 346 -14.09 -10.75 -3.77
CA THR A 346 -14.89 -11.99 -3.72
C THR A 346 -16.22 -11.79 -4.43
N VAL A 347 -16.56 -12.70 -5.34
CA VAL A 347 -17.90 -12.80 -5.96
C VAL A 347 -18.53 -14.11 -5.53
N ILE A 348 -19.68 -14.05 -4.85
CA ILE A 348 -20.46 -15.23 -4.47
C ILE A 348 -21.61 -15.39 -5.45
N ARG A 349 -21.74 -16.58 -6.03
CA ARG A 349 -22.90 -16.97 -6.86
C ARG A 349 -23.73 -17.99 -6.09
N ASP A 350 -25.05 -17.82 -6.08
CA ASP A 350 -25.95 -18.82 -5.49
C ASP A 350 -26.14 -20.03 -6.44
N ALA A 351 -26.68 -21.12 -5.89
CA ALA A 351 -26.93 -22.36 -6.64
C ALA A 351 -28.11 -22.25 -7.63
N GLN A 352 -28.77 -21.08 -7.72
CA GLN A 352 -29.91 -20.80 -8.59
C GLN A 352 -29.58 -19.87 -9.76
N GLY A 353 -28.31 -19.48 -9.93
CA GLY A 353 -27.84 -18.79 -11.13
C GLY A 353 -28.35 -17.36 -11.28
N TYR A 354 -28.63 -16.65 -10.17
CA TYR A 354 -28.91 -15.23 -10.27
C TYR A 354 -27.61 -14.41 -10.23
N GLU A 355 -27.31 -13.73 -11.33
CA GLU A 355 -26.30 -12.67 -11.36
C GLU A 355 -26.75 -11.53 -10.45
N MET A 356 -25.99 -11.27 -9.39
CA MET A 356 -25.98 -9.98 -8.72
C MET A 356 -24.72 -9.24 -9.13
N ALA A 357 -24.84 -8.58 -10.28
CA ALA A 357 -24.14 -7.38 -10.77
C ALA A 357 -23.75 -7.55 -12.24
N ASP A 358 -24.19 -6.58 -13.04
CA ASP A 358 -23.80 -6.38 -14.44
C ASP A 358 -22.28 -6.50 -14.65
N PRO A 359 -21.82 -6.92 -15.84
CA PRO A 359 -20.41 -6.83 -16.21
C PRO A 359 -20.05 -5.34 -16.33
N ILE A 360 -19.51 -4.76 -15.27
CA ILE A 360 -19.15 -3.35 -15.26
C ILE A 360 -17.69 -3.18 -15.70
N THR A 361 -17.57 -2.70 -16.93
CA THR A 361 -16.46 -1.93 -17.50
C THR A 361 -16.34 -0.54 -16.86
N SER A 362 -16.13 -0.43 -15.55
CA SER A 362 -15.78 0.86 -14.94
C SER A 362 -14.94 0.69 -13.68
N VAL A 363 -13.78 1.32 -13.71
CA VAL A 363 -12.92 1.62 -12.56
C VAL A 363 -13.79 2.21 -11.44
N PRO A 364 -13.64 1.81 -10.15
CA PRO A 364 -14.41 2.39 -9.06
C PRO A 364 -14.24 3.91 -9.06
N GLU A 365 -15.34 4.65 -8.90
CA GLU A 365 -15.20 6.09 -8.72
C GLU A 365 -14.32 6.38 -7.49
N PRO A 366 -13.36 7.30 -7.61
CA PRO A 366 -12.44 7.63 -6.54
C PRO A 366 -13.21 8.13 -5.33
N GLY A 367 -12.86 7.68 -4.12
CA GLY A 367 -13.47 8.16 -2.88
C GLY A 367 -13.24 9.64 -2.57
N HIS A 368 -12.53 10.37 -3.44
CA HIS A 368 -12.21 11.78 -3.33
C HIS A 368 -11.90 12.41 -4.71
N PRO A 369 -11.97 13.75 -4.87
CA PRO A 369 -11.75 14.43 -6.15
C PRO A 369 -10.28 14.74 -6.50
N TYR A 370 -9.30 14.30 -5.70
CA TYR A 370 -7.87 14.66 -5.89
C TYR A 370 -7.14 13.71 -6.85
N PHE A 371 -6.15 14.24 -7.57
CA PHE A 371 -5.32 13.49 -8.51
C PHE A 371 -3.93 13.19 -7.95
N PRO A 372 -3.34 12.00 -8.18
CA PRO A 372 -3.93 10.90 -8.93
C PRO A 372 -5.09 10.27 -8.15
N LEU A 373 -6.10 9.77 -8.88
CA LEU A 373 -7.39 9.37 -8.32
C LEU A 373 -7.31 8.14 -7.40
N ASP A 374 -6.26 7.35 -7.55
CA ASP A 374 -5.90 6.21 -6.72
C ASP A 374 -5.08 6.60 -5.47
N ALA A 375 -4.83 7.90 -5.25
CA ALA A 375 -4.18 8.39 -4.05
C ALA A 375 -4.93 7.93 -2.78
N VAL A 376 -4.19 7.56 -1.75
CA VAL A 376 -4.80 7.15 -0.48
C VAL A 376 -4.95 8.38 0.40
N ILE A 377 -6.17 8.95 0.47
CA ILE A 377 -6.51 10.05 1.37
C ILE A 377 -7.48 9.51 2.44
N PRO A 378 -6.97 9.05 3.60
CA PRO A 378 -7.77 8.39 4.63
C PRO A 378 -8.83 9.32 5.21
N ASP A 379 -10.00 8.77 5.53
CA ASP A 379 -11.06 9.48 6.24
C ASP A 379 -11.50 10.80 5.56
N TYR A 380 -11.35 10.89 4.23
CA TYR A 380 -11.73 12.07 3.46
C TYR A 380 -13.21 12.39 3.64
N LEU A 381 -13.48 13.63 4.04
CA LEU A 381 -14.81 14.21 4.05
C LEU A 381 -14.85 15.41 3.09
N PRO A 382 -15.83 15.50 2.19
CA PRO A 382 -15.98 16.67 1.32
C PRO A 382 -16.23 17.94 2.14
N ASN A 383 -15.95 19.09 1.53
CA ASN A 383 -16.28 20.38 2.13
C ASN A 383 -17.80 20.48 2.32
N THR A 384 -18.21 20.91 3.52
CA THR A 384 -19.63 21.16 3.84
C THR A 384 -20.01 22.61 3.53
N THR A 385 -19.02 23.51 3.48
CA THR A 385 -19.18 24.93 3.16
C THR A 385 -18.86 25.16 1.68
N GLY A 386 -19.65 26.00 1.00
CA GLY A 386 -19.43 26.32 -0.41
C GLY A 386 -18.15 27.13 -0.63
N VAL A 387 -17.48 26.90 -1.77
CA VAL A 387 -16.18 27.52 -2.11
C VAL A 387 -16.22 29.05 -2.05
N PHE A 388 -17.29 29.68 -2.54
CA PHE A 388 -17.44 31.14 -2.49
C PHE A 388 -17.45 31.67 -1.05
N GLU A 389 -18.13 30.98 -0.13
CA GLU A 389 -18.21 31.36 1.27
C GLU A 389 -16.86 31.16 1.97
N LEU A 390 -16.16 30.06 1.68
CA LEU A 390 -14.80 29.80 2.17
C LEU A 390 -13.84 30.92 1.74
N ILE A 391 -13.80 31.25 0.44
CA ILE A 391 -12.94 32.30 -0.12
C ILE A 391 -13.31 33.67 0.43
N ALA A 392 -14.60 34.01 0.53
CA ALA A 392 -15.03 35.29 1.07
C ALA A 392 -14.64 35.46 2.55
N THR A 393 -14.84 34.42 3.36
CA THR A 393 -14.47 34.43 4.78
C THR A 393 -12.97 34.54 4.96
N PHE A 394 -12.19 33.76 4.20
CA PHE A 394 -10.73 33.82 4.26
C PHE A 394 -10.19 35.16 3.76
N GLY A 395 -10.77 35.68 2.66
CA GLY A 395 -10.43 36.98 2.11
C GLY A 395 -10.68 38.12 3.09
N ALA A 396 -11.74 38.06 3.90
CA ALA A 396 -12.00 39.04 4.96
C ALA A 396 -10.92 38.99 6.06
N ILE A 397 -10.51 37.79 6.49
CA ILE A 397 -9.43 37.61 7.49
C ILE A 397 -8.11 38.17 6.94
N VAL A 398 -7.74 37.79 5.72
CA VAL A 398 -6.52 38.27 5.05
C VAL A 398 -6.55 39.79 4.89
N SER A 399 -7.67 40.36 4.46
CA SER A 399 -7.84 41.81 4.30
C SER A 399 -7.70 42.55 5.63
N ALA A 400 -8.20 41.98 6.74
CA ALA A 400 -8.05 42.55 8.07
C ALA A 400 -6.57 42.54 8.53
N VAL A 401 -5.84 41.45 8.28
CA VAL A 401 -4.40 41.35 8.61
C VAL A 401 -3.58 42.39 7.83
N ILE A 402 -3.75 42.45 6.51
CA ILE A 402 -3.05 43.40 5.65
C ILE A 402 -3.44 44.84 6.01
N GLY A 403 -4.74 45.09 6.14
CA GLY A 403 -5.28 46.41 6.46
C GLY A 403 -4.76 46.94 7.80
N LEU A 404 -4.68 46.09 8.82
CA LEU A 404 -4.10 46.46 10.12
C LEU A 404 -2.61 46.82 10.00
N ALA A 405 -1.83 46.01 9.28
CA ALA A 405 -0.40 46.24 9.11
C ALA A 405 -0.12 47.55 8.33
N VAL A 406 -0.84 47.77 7.23
CA VAL A 406 -0.74 49.01 6.44
C VAL A 406 -1.21 50.21 7.25
N TRP A 407 -2.32 50.10 7.99
CA TRP A 407 -2.80 51.15 8.88
C TRP A 407 -1.74 51.51 9.93
N GLN A 408 -1.09 50.53 10.56
CA GLN A 408 0.02 50.77 11.49
C GLN A 408 1.18 51.52 10.80
N ALA A 409 1.53 51.17 9.57
CA ALA A 409 2.57 51.86 8.81
C ALA A 409 2.24 53.34 8.59
N THR A 410 0.97 53.69 8.32
CA THR A 410 0.51 55.09 8.18
C THR A 410 0.51 55.88 9.49
N ARG A 411 0.55 55.20 10.64
CA ARG A 411 0.54 55.81 11.99
C ARG A 411 1.92 55.94 12.62
N THR A 412 2.97 55.53 11.92
CA THR A 412 4.34 55.68 12.40
C THR A 412 4.75 57.16 12.48
N ARG A 413 5.72 57.47 13.36
CA ARG A 413 6.18 58.86 13.58
C ARG A 413 6.92 59.45 12.37
N LYS A 414 7.55 58.61 11.55
CA LYS A 414 8.28 59.00 10.35
C LYS A 414 7.50 58.54 9.11
N PRO A 415 7.43 59.33 8.04
CA PRO A 415 6.79 58.89 6.80
C PRO A 415 7.43 57.62 6.24
N VAL A 416 6.64 56.57 6.05
CA VAL A 416 7.07 55.31 5.43
C VAL A 416 6.92 55.42 3.91
N ARG A 417 7.94 55.02 3.15
CA ARG A 417 7.91 55.05 1.67
C ARG A 417 6.75 54.21 1.13
N PRO A 418 6.12 54.58 0.00
CA PRO A 418 5.02 53.78 -0.58
C PRO A 418 5.38 52.31 -0.81
N ILE A 419 6.60 52.02 -1.30
CA ILE A 419 7.08 50.64 -1.47
C ILE A 419 7.22 49.88 -0.14
N ASP A 420 7.57 50.58 0.94
CA ASP A 420 7.68 49.97 2.27
C ASP A 420 6.30 49.77 2.92
N GLN A 421 5.32 50.64 2.63
CA GLN A 421 3.93 50.44 3.05
C GLN A 421 3.34 49.20 2.39
N PHE A 422 3.59 49.02 1.09
CA PHE A 422 3.24 47.80 0.37
C PHE A 422 3.97 46.57 0.95
N ALA A 423 5.28 46.68 1.20
CA ALA A 423 6.07 45.60 1.78
C ALA A 423 5.56 45.18 3.18
N VAL A 424 5.11 46.13 4.01
CA VAL A 424 4.47 45.81 5.31
C VAL A 424 3.22 44.97 5.11
N GLY A 425 2.35 45.34 4.17
CA GLY A 425 1.16 44.54 3.85
C GLY A 425 1.51 43.15 3.34
N TRP A 426 2.48 43.06 2.42
CA TRP A 426 2.96 41.79 1.86
C TRP A 426 3.56 40.87 2.93
N PHE A 427 4.50 41.35 3.76
CA PHE A 427 5.12 40.50 4.78
C PHE A 427 4.18 40.18 5.95
N ALA A 428 3.16 41.01 6.22
CA ALA A 428 2.10 40.68 7.15
C ALA A 428 1.22 39.53 6.61
N LEU A 429 0.88 39.58 5.32
CA LEU A 429 0.21 38.47 4.63
C LEU A 429 1.04 37.19 4.70
N CYS A 430 2.32 37.23 4.29
CA CYS A 430 3.20 36.07 4.35
C CYS A 430 3.34 35.54 5.78
N GLY A 431 3.56 36.42 6.77
CA GLY A 431 3.65 36.02 8.17
C GLY A 431 2.38 35.31 8.66
N PHE A 432 1.20 35.80 8.29
CA PHE A 432 -0.06 35.15 8.62
C PHE A 432 -0.24 33.80 7.92
N LEU A 433 -0.02 33.73 6.60
CA LEU A 433 -0.15 32.48 5.85
C LEU A 433 0.83 31.42 6.36
N HIS A 434 2.10 31.77 6.53
CA HIS A 434 3.12 30.84 6.97
C HIS A 434 2.93 30.37 8.42
N VAL A 435 2.62 31.28 9.35
CA VAL A 435 2.52 30.88 10.76
C VAL A 435 1.15 30.29 11.09
N ALA A 436 0.06 30.86 10.56
CA ALA A 436 -1.30 30.43 10.91
C ALA A 436 -1.86 29.40 9.94
N PHE A 437 -1.79 29.63 8.63
CA PHE A 437 -2.45 28.75 7.65
C PHE A 437 -1.63 27.49 7.35
N GLU A 438 -0.34 27.63 7.02
CA GLU A 438 0.59 26.52 6.84
C GLU A 438 0.96 25.86 8.19
N GLY A 439 1.07 26.65 9.27
CA GLY A 439 1.23 26.10 10.61
C GLY A 439 0.06 25.19 11.02
N TYR A 440 -1.18 25.57 10.67
CA TYR A 440 -2.35 24.72 10.84
C TYR A 440 -2.22 23.41 10.05
N TYR A 441 -1.80 23.49 8.79
CA TYR A 441 -1.51 22.30 7.99
C TYR A 441 -0.51 21.39 8.68
N LEU A 442 0.64 21.90 9.13
CA LEU A 442 1.66 21.08 9.77
C LEU A 442 1.15 20.35 11.02
N VAL A 443 0.37 21.02 11.86
CA VAL A 443 -0.17 20.43 13.09
C VAL A 443 -1.22 19.36 12.79
N TYR A 444 -2.13 19.64 11.85
CA TYR A 444 -3.31 18.82 11.61
C TYR A 444 -3.25 17.94 10.37
N ARG A 445 -2.14 17.91 9.62
CA ARG A 445 -2.01 17.23 8.32
C ARG A 445 -2.64 15.84 8.26
N HIS A 446 -2.37 14.98 9.25
CA HIS A 446 -2.87 13.60 9.31
C HIS A 446 -4.38 13.47 9.52
N GLN A 447 -5.03 14.50 10.05
CA GLN A 447 -6.47 14.57 10.31
C GLN A 447 -7.19 15.51 9.33
N LEU A 448 -6.43 16.31 8.56
CA LEU A 448 -6.97 17.33 7.68
C LEU A 448 -8.06 16.83 6.71
N PRO A 449 -7.95 15.62 6.09
CA PRO A 449 -9.01 15.09 5.24
C PRO A 449 -10.38 14.97 5.93
N SER A 450 -10.41 14.64 7.22
CA SER A 450 -11.64 14.38 7.99
C SER A 450 -12.16 15.60 8.73
N MET A 451 -11.44 16.72 8.72
CA MET A 451 -11.82 17.93 9.43
C MET A 451 -12.71 18.85 8.59
N SER A 452 -13.64 19.54 9.25
CA SER A 452 -14.57 20.51 8.65
C SER A 452 -14.37 21.94 9.17
N THR A 453 -13.24 22.24 9.80
CA THR A 453 -12.87 23.61 10.20
C THR A 453 -12.66 24.49 8.96
N LEU A 454 -12.72 25.82 9.13
CA LEU A 454 -12.47 26.77 8.03
C LEU A 454 -11.13 26.49 7.32
N PHE A 455 -10.04 26.35 8.08
CA PHE A 455 -8.71 26.10 7.50
C PHE A 455 -8.59 24.71 6.87
N ALA A 456 -9.19 23.67 7.45
CA ALA A 456 -9.17 22.34 6.84
C ALA A 456 -9.93 22.33 5.50
N GLN A 457 -11.07 23.01 5.43
CA GLN A 457 -11.85 23.10 4.20
C GLN A 457 -11.16 23.93 3.12
N LEU A 458 -10.50 25.04 3.49
CA LEU A 458 -9.66 25.82 2.58
C LEU A 458 -8.46 25.03 2.07
N TRP A 459 -7.81 24.25 2.93
CA TRP A 459 -6.73 23.36 2.52
C TRP A 459 -7.24 22.28 1.56
N LYS A 460 -8.38 21.65 1.83
CA LYS A 460 -9.02 20.71 0.90
C LYS A 460 -9.32 21.35 -0.46
N GLU A 461 -9.84 22.57 -0.47
CA GLU A 461 -10.10 23.31 -1.72
C GLU A 461 -8.79 23.61 -2.47
N TYR A 462 -7.78 24.16 -1.79
CA TYR A 462 -6.48 24.47 -2.40
C TYR A 462 -5.78 23.20 -2.92
N THR A 463 -5.91 22.09 -2.21
CA THR A 463 -5.27 20.81 -2.54
C THR A 463 -5.84 20.17 -3.82
N LEU A 464 -6.96 20.64 -4.36
CA LEU A 464 -7.41 20.25 -5.71
C LEU A 464 -6.39 20.66 -6.79
N SER A 465 -5.57 21.67 -6.50
CA SER A 465 -4.48 22.12 -7.36
C SER A 465 -3.18 21.35 -7.17
N ASP A 466 -3.00 20.69 -6.02
CA ASP A 466 -1.81 19.91 -5.69
C ASP A 466 -2.06 18.94 -4.53
N SER A 467 -2.42 17.70 -4.86
CA SER A 467 -2.80 16.66 -3.89
C SER A 467 -1.70 16.25 -2.91
N ARG A 468 -0.43 16.63 -3.16
CA ARG A 468 0.72 16.32 -2.30
C ARG A 468 0.55 16.81 -0.86
N TYR A 469 -0.24 17.86 -0.67
CA TYR A 469 -0.63 18.34 0.66
C TYR A 469 -1.46 17.30 1.44
N LEU A 470 -2.35 16.55 0.78
CA LEU A 470 -3.18 15.51 1.41
C LEU A 470 -2.59 14.10 1.37
N THR A 471 -1.61 13.84 0.49
CA THR A 471 -0.91 12.54 0.40
C THR A 471 0.39 12.46 1.21
N HIS A 472 0.73 13.54 1.92
CA HIS A 472 1.90 13.64 2.80
C HIS A 472 3.25 13.47 2.10
N ASP A 473 3.39 14.08 0.92
CA ASP A 473 4.67 14.13 0.23
C ASP A 473 5.79 14.73 1.12
N ILE A 474 6.92 14.03 1.17
CA ILE A 474 8.04 14.35 2.07
C ILE A 474 8.63 15.72 1.74
N PHE A 475 8.72 16.05 0.46
CA PHE A 475 9.29 17.32 0.02
C PHE A 475 8.38 18.48 0.44
N THR A 476 7.08 18.38 0.13
CA THR A 476 6.07 19.38 0.50
C THR A 476 6.05 19.63 2.00
N VAL A 477 5.98 18.57 2.83
CA VAL A 477 5.99 18.71 4.30
C VAL A 477 7.28 19.38 4.79
N SER A 478 8.43 19.07 4.18
CA SER A 478 9.72 19.65 4.56
C SER A 478 9.79 21.15 4.26
N VAL A 479 9.33 21.58 3.08
CA VAL A 479 9.30 23.00 2.70
C VAL A 479 8.34 23.77 3.59
N GLU A 480 7.14 23.25 3.83
CA GLU A 480 6.16 23.89 4.73
C GLU A 480 6.72 24.01 6.15
N THR A 481 7.45 23.00 6.64
CA THR A 481 8.10 23.04 7.95
C THR A 481 9.09 24.20 8.08
N ILE A 482 9.96 24.37 7.09
CA ILE A 482 10.92 25.48 7.06
C ILE A 482 10.19 26.82 6.93
N THR A 483 9.15 26.87 6.10
CA THR A 483 8.37 28.07 5.87
C THR A 483 7.70 28.56 7.16
N CYS A 484 7.07 27.65 7.91
CA CYS A 484 6.43 27.95 9.18
C CYS A 484 7.43 28.36 10.28
N LEU A 485 8.55 27.63 10.42
CA LEU A 485 9.49 27.81 11.53
C LEU A 485 10.50 28.95 11.30
N ALA A 486 10.79 29.29 10.05
CA ALA A 486 11.78 30.30 9.71
C ALA A 486 11.19 31.46 8.91
N TRP A 487 10.58 31.21 7.75
CA TRP A 487 10.20 32.29 6.83
C TRP A 487 9.02 33.12 7.34
N GLY A 488 8.05 32.50 8.02
CA GLY A 488 6.95 33.18 8.70
C GLY A 488 7.44 34.16 9.77
N PRO A 489 8.21 33.71 10.78
CA PRO A 489 8.79 34.59 11.80
C PRO A 489 9.67 35.70 11.22
N LEU A 490 10.49 35.41 10.21
CA LEU A 490 11.31 36.44 9.55
C LEU A 490 10.48 37.45 8.74
N SER A 491 9.33 37.03 8.18
CA SER A 491 8.38 37.96 7.55
C SER A 491 7.80 38.93 8.58
N LEU A 492 7.36 38.44 9.73
CA LEU A 492 6.86 39.28 10.84
C LEU A 492 7.96 40.19 11.40
N LEU A 493 9.19 39.71 11.49
CA LEU A 493 10.36 40.51 11.88
C LEU A 493 10.63 41.63 10.86
N THR A 494 10.41 41.37 9.57
CA THR A 494 10.53 42.39 8.51
C THR A 494 9.46 43.47 8.68
N VAL A 495 8.21 43.10 8.96
CA VAL A 495 7.14 44.05 9.30
C VAL A 495 7.55 44.93 10.49
N PHE A 496 7.98 44.30 11.59
CA PHE A 496 8.46 45.02 12.77
C PHE A 496 9.61 45.97 12.42
N GLY A 497 10.57 45.51 11.60
CA GLY A 497 11.70 46.30 11.16
C GLY A 497 11.29 47.53 10.36
N ILE A 498 10.29 47.43 9.48
CA ILE A 498 9.77 48.60 8.74
C ILE A 498 9.08 49.57 9.71
N LEU A 499 8.21 49.07 10.59
CA LEU A 499 7.46 49.92 11.54
C LEU A 499 8.35 50.63 12.56
N ARG A 500 9.52 50.06 12.88
CA ARG A 500 10.50 50.62 13.82
C ARG A 500 11.65 51.37 13.16
N ASP A 501 11.62 51.57 11.85
CA ASP A 501 12.69 52.22 11.09
C ASP A 501 14.06 51.53 11.32
N TRP A 502 14.04 50.20 11.37
CA TRP A 502 15.22 49.38 11.60
C TRP A 502 15.95 49.10 10.27
N HIS A 503 17.11 49.73 10.10
CA HIS A 503 17.89 49.67 8.85
C HIS A 503 18.32 48.26 8.44
N SER A 504 18.64 47.38 9.40
CA SER A 504 19.02 45.99 9.10
C SER A 504 17.86 45.12 8.63
N ARG A 505 16.62 45.65 8.59
CA ARG A 505 15.48 44.97 7.96
C ARG A 505 15.77 44.53 6.53
N HIS A 506 16.61 45.27 5.79
CA HIS A 506 16.93 44.94 4.40
C HIS A 506 17.67 43.59 4.29
N VAL A 507 18.44 43.20 5.31
CA VAL A 507 19.07 41.87 5.38
C VAL A 507 18.00 40.79 5.54
N VAL A 508 17.07 40.98 6.48
CA VAL A 508 15.97 40.04 6.73
C VAL A 508 15.06 39.93 5.49
N GLN A 509 14.73 41.08 4.87
CA GLN A 509 13.95 41.17 3.64
C GLN A 509 14.63 40.42 2.49
N VAL A 510 15.95 40.55 2.32
CA VAL A 510 16.70 39.81 1.28
C VAL A 510 16.66 38.30 1.53
N ILE A 511 16.85 37.86 2.78
CA ILE A 511 16.79 36.44 3.14
C ILE A 511 15.42 35.86 2.81
N VAL A 512 14.34 36.49 3.30
CA VAL A 512 12.97 36.01 3.09
C VAL A 512 12.58 36.05 1.62
N CYS A 513 12.88 37.15 0.90
CA CYS A 513 12.53 37.22 -0.52
C CYS A 513 13.28 36.19 -1.36
N THR A 514 14.56 35.94 -1.07
CA THR A 514 15.33 34.89 -1.77
C THR A 514 14.73 33.53 -1.49
N ALA A 515 14.34 33.26 -0.24
CA ALA A 515 13.69 32.03 0.16
C ALA A 515 12.34 31.82 -0.54
N HIS A 516 11.52 32.87 -0.68
CA HIS A 516 10.26 32.80 -1.43
C HIS A 516 10.47 32.48 -2.91
N VAL A 517 11.41 33.16 -3.59
CA VAL A 517 11.72 32.88 -5.00
C VAL A 517 12.25 31.46 -5.18
N TYR A 518 13.12 31.01 -4.28
CA TYR A 518 13.66 29.66 -4.31
C TYR A 518 12.59 28.60 -4.02
N GLY A 519 11.74 28.84 -3.01
CA GLY A 519 10.64 27.96 -2.64
C GLY A 519 9.65 27.74 -3.77
N VAL A 520 9.17 28.82 -4.41
CA VAL A 520 8.23 28.72 -5.53
C VAL A 520 8.88 28.08 -6.76
N ALA A 521 10.17 28.35 -7.01
CA ALA A 521 10.90 27.70 -8.10
C ALA A 521 10.99 26.19 -7.88
N LEU A 522 11.36 25.74 -6.68
CA LEU A 522 11.35 24.32 -6.34
C LEU A 522 9.95 23.72 -6.41
N TYR A 523 8.94 24.42 -5.89
CA TYR A 523 7.56 23.95 -5.92
C TYR A 523 7.09 23.61 -7.35
N TYR A 524 7.33 24.51 -8.30
CA TYR A 524 7.04 24.30 -9.72
C TYR A 524 7.94 23.24 -10.37
N LEU A 525 9.25 23.27 -10.11
CA LEU A 525 10.20 22.33 -10.69
C LEU A 525 9.91 20.90 -10.26
N THR A 526 9.59 20.66 -8.98
CA THR A 526 9.28 19.32 -8.47
C THR A 526 8.03 18.77 -9.15
N ASN A 527 6.94 19.53 -9.24
CA ASN A 527 5.74 19.05 -9.95
C ASN A 527 6.00 18.80 -11.44
N TRP A 528 6.75 19.69 -12.09
CA TRP A 528 7.12 19.52 -13.50
C TRP A 528 7.98 18.26 -13.73
N ASN A 529 8.97 18.02 -12.85
CA ASN A 529 9.81 16.83 -12.93
C ASN A 529 9.03 15.55 -12.65
N GLU A 530 8.19 15.51 -11.62
CA GLU A 530 7.33 14.36 -11.31
C GLU A 530 6.43 14.01 -12.49
N SER A 531 5.79 15.01 -13.11
CA SER A 531 4.99 14.81 -14.31
C SER A 531 5.81 14.29 -15.50
N ARG A 532 7.04 14.79 -15.71
CA ARG A 532 7.89 14.40 -16.86
C ARG A 532 8.59 13.06 -16.68
N VAL A 533 8.98 12.72 -15.46
CA VAL A 533 9.79 11.53 -15.15
C VAL A 533 8.90 10.36 -14.75
N HIS A 534 7.87 10.61 -13.94
CA HIS A 534 7.00 9.59 -13.37
C HIS A 534 5.59 9.55 -13.99
N GLY A 535 5.24 10.53 -14.84
CA GLY A 535 3.94 10.59 -15.50
C GLY A 535 2.78 10.94 -14.55
N VAL A 536 3.06 11.28 -13.29
CA VAL A 536 2.06 11.54 -12.27
C VAL A 536 1.66 13.01 -12.28
N ALA A 537 0.35 13.28 -12.32
CA ALA A 537 -0.20 14.61 -12.14
C ALA A 537 -0.85 14.72 -10.75
N TYR A 538 -0.41 15.69 -9.95
CA TYR A 538 -0.97 15.97 -8.63
C TYR A 538 -2.06 17.05 -8.64
N SER A 539 -2.19 17.75 -9.75
CA SER A 539 -3.24 18.74 -9.99
C SER A 539 -4.40 18.11 -10.73
N ARG A 540 -5.62 18.50 -10.39
CA ARG A 540 -6.79 18.18 -11.20
C ARG A 540 -6.64 18.70 -12.65
N PRO A 541 -7.16 17.96 -13.65
CA PRO A 541 -6.94 18.27 -15.06
C PRO A 541 -7.65 19.54 -15.54
N GLU A 542 -8.66 20.02 -14.81
CA GLU A 542 -9.36 21.25 -15.18
C GLU A 542 -8.44 22.47 -15.09
N ALA A 543 -8.47 23.31 -16.14
CA ALA A 543 -7.60 24.48 -16.26
C ALA A 543 -7.63 25.42 -15.05
N LEU A 544 -8.76 25.49 -14.35
CA LEU A 544 -8.92 26.26 -13.12
C LEU A 544 -7.88 25.85 -12.06
N TYR A 545 -7.75 24.55 -11.79
CA TYR A 545 -6.92 24.08 -10.68
C TYR A 545 -5.43 24.21 -11.00
N PHE A 546 -5.02 23.92 -12.24
CA PHE A 546 -3.62 24.10 -12.60
C PHE A 546 -3.24 25.57 -12.86
N TRP A 547 -3.96 26.29 -13.71
CA TRP A 547 -3.52 27.64 -14.10
C TRP A 547 -3.88 28.72 -13.09
N VAL A 548 -5.03 28.63 -12.44
CA VAL A 548 -5.47 29.66 -11.49
C VAL A 548 -4.96 29.35 -10.09
N TYR A 549 -5.18 28.13 -9.58
CA TYR A 549 -4.78 27.80 -8.21
C TYR A 549 -3.29 27.49 -8.14
N TYR A 550 -2.81 26.50 -8.88
CA TYR A 550 -1.42 26.06 -8.78
C TYR A 550 -0.44 27.14 -9.28
N VAL A 551 -0.61 27.67 -10.50
CA VAL A 551 0.26 28.74 -11.02
C VAL A 551 -0.15 30.12 -10.50
N GLY A 552 -1.42 30.48 -10.62
CA GLY A 552 -1.89 31.84 -10.33
C GLY A 552 -1.73 32.26 -8.87
N PHE A 553 -2.07 31.41 -7.91
CA PHE A 553 -1.92 31.75 -6.48
C PHE A 553 -0.47 31.76 -6.03
N ASN A 554 0.42 30.97 -6.63
CA ASN A 554 1.84 30.94 -6.24
C ASN A 554 2.70 31.99 -6.96
N LEU A 555 2.30 32.47 -8.14
CA LEU A 555 3.06 33.46 -8.92
C LEU A 555 3.43 34.77 -8.17
N PRO A 556 2.58 35.34 -7.29
CA PRO A 556 2.96 36.51 -6.48
C PRO A 556 4.23 36.31 -5.66
N TRP A 557 4.48 35.09 -5.16
CA TRP A 557 5.71 34.73 -4.42
C TRP A 557 6.96 34.63 -5.30
N ALA A 558 6.82 34.67 -6.62
CA ALA A 558 7.94 34.91 -7.53
C ALA A 558 8.14 36.40 -7.80
N ILE A 559 7.07 37.13 -8.12
CA ILE A 559 7.15 38.51 -8.64
C ILE A 559 7.46 39.53 -7.54
N VAL A 560 6.70 39.52 -6.45
CA VAL A 560 6.81 40.54 -5.39
C VAL A 560 8.19 40.47 -4.70
N PRO A 561 8.69 39.27 -4.32
CA PRO A 561 10.04 39.14 -3.77
C PRO A 561 11.15 39.66 -4.69
N LEU A 562 11.08 39.46 -6.00
CA LEU A 562 12.08 39.99 -6.94
C LEU A 562 12.11 41.53 -6.97
N VAL A 563 10.93 42.17 -6.89
CA VAL A 563 10.82 43.63 -6.82
C VAL A 563 11.41 44.15 -5.50
N LEU A 564 11.09 43.50 -4.38
CA LEU A 564 11.58 43.87 -3.05
C LEU A 564 13.08 43.58 -2.86
N LEU A 565 13.62 42.55 -3.53
CA LEU A 565 15.06 42.28 -3.61
C LEU A 565 15.77 43.42 -4.33
N ARG A 566 15.23 43.87 -5.47
CA ARG A 566 15.80 45.01 -6.21
C ARG A 566 15.79 46.30 -5.38
N ASP A 567 14.73 46.58 -4.63
CA ASP A 567 14.70 47.74 -3.71
C ASP A 567 15.77 47.61 -2.62
N SER A 568 15.81 46.47 -1.90
CA SER A 568 16.84 46.23 -0.87
C SER A 568 18.25 46.34 -1.42
N TRP A 569 18.51 45.76 -2.60
CA TRP A 569 19.81 45.85 -3.27
C TRP A 569 20.18 47.31 -3.55
N SER A 570 19.25 48.11 -4.09
CA SER A 570 19.48 49.53 -4.36
C SER A 570 19.75 50.32 -3.07
N GLN A 571 19.02 50.06 -2.00
CA GLN A 571 19.16 50.78 -0.73
C GLN A 571 20.48 50.46 -0.04
N VAL A 572 20.86 49.18 -0.01
CA VAL A 572 22.16 48.73 0.52
C VAL A 572 23.31 49.34 -0.29
N SER A 573 23.23 49.30 -1.62
CA SER A 573 24.26 49.86 -2.51
C SER A 573 24.44 51.37 -2.31
N LYS A 574 23.34 52.13 -2.22
CA LYS A 574 23.37 53.57 -1.94
C LYS A 574 23.99 53.90 -0.58
N ALA A 575 23.68 53.10 0.45
CA ALA A 575 24.26 53.28 1.78
C ALA A 575 25.79 53.07 1.78
N PHE A 576 26.28 52.05 1.07
CA PHE A 576 27.72 51.82 0.91
C PHE A 576 28.40 52.92 0.08
N ALA A 577 27.79 53.36 -1.02
CA ALA A 577 28.32 54.46 -1.83
C ALA A 577 28.45 55.75 -1.00
N ALA A 578 27.42 56.11 -0.23
CA ALA A 578 27.46 57.27 0.66
C ALA A 578 28.53 57.14 1.77
N LEU A 579 28.74 55.92 2.28
CA LEU A 579 29.81 55.64 3.24
C LEU A 579 31.20 55.81 2.62
N GLU A 580 31.40 55.38 1.36
CA GLU A 580 32.65 55.57 0.63
C GLU A 580 32.92 57.04 0.31
N GLU A 581 31.92 57.79 -0.13
CA GLU A 581 32.03 59.24 -0.36
C GLU A 581 32.43 59.97 0.93
N LYS A 582 31.81 59.62 2.06
CA LYS A 582 32.17 60.16 3.39
C LYS A 582 33.56 59.74 3.88
N LYS A 583 34.14 58.66 3.35
CA LYS A 583 35.53 58.27 3.64
C LYS A 583 36.54 58.98 2.75
N ARG A 584 36.11 59.47 1.58
CA ARG A 584 36.94 60.15 0.58
C ARG A 584 36.98 61.67 0.76
N GLY A 585 35.92 62.27 1.28
CA GLY A 585 35.89 63.65 1.77
C GLY A 585 36.15 63.71 3.27
#